data_AF-A0AAD1XYE6-F1
#
_entry.id   AF-A0AAD1XYE6-F1
#
_cell.length_a   1.000
_cell.length_b   1.000
_cell.length_c   1.000
_cell.angle_alpha   90.00
_cell.angle_beta   90.00
_cell.angle_gamma   90.00
#
_symmetry.space_group_name_H-M   'P 1'
#
loop_
_entity.id
_entity.type
_entity.pdbx_description
1 polymer ?
#
loop_
_entity_poly.entity_id
_entity_poly.type
_entity_poly.pdbx_seq_one_letter_code
_entity_poly.pdbx_strand_id
1 'polypeptide(L)' 'MAQSIKKFRVLLTDSSFEGGELTLTLKRRRRLTLDKYSEAIDGMYIDQDVIFRL' A
#
# COMPACT_ATOMS: atom_id res chain seq x y z
N MET A 1 -15.10 -10.74 18.97
CA MET A 1 -13.86 -11.34 18.41
C MET A 1 -13.14 -10.25 17.62
N ALA A 2 -11.85 -10.01 17.87
CA ALA A 2 -11.07 -9.02 17.11
C ALA A 2 -10.50 -9.67 15.84
N GLN A 3 -10.68 -9.03 14.67
CA GLN A 3 -10.00 -9.43 13.44
C GLN A 3 -8.59 -8.83 13.42
N SER A 4 -7.58 -9.65 13.13
CA SER A 4 -6.21 -9.19 12.93
C SER A 4 -6.00 -8.71 11.49
N ILE A 5 -5.22 -7.64 11.34
CA ILE A 5 -4.78 -7.17 10.02
C ILE A 5 -3.78 -8.20 9.47
N LYS A 6 -4.13 -8.84 8.35
CA LYS A 6 -3.35 -9.93 7.78
C LYS A 6 -2.13 -9.47 6.98
N LYS A 7 -2.24 -8.32 6.28
CA LYS A 7 -1.23 -7.84 5.33
C LYS A 7 -1.06 -6.33 5.49
N PHE A 8 0.13 -5.90 5.88
CA PHE A 8 0.49 -4.49 5.94
C PHE A 8 2.00 -4.32 5.69
N ARG A 9 2.38 -3.15 5.20
CA ARG A 9 3.77 -2.68 5.19
C ARG A 9 3.82 -1.29 5.82
N VAL A 10 4.92 -1.03 6.53
CA VAL A 10 5.20 0.29 7.08
C VAL A 10 5.95 1.09 6.03
N LEU A 11 5.46 2.30 5.74
CA LEU A 11 6.14 3.24 4.84
C LEU A 11 7.10 4.10 5.67
N LEU A 12 8.27 4.41 5.11
CA LEU A 12 9.29 5.23 5.79
C LEU A 12 8.96 6.73 5.78
N THR A 13 8.09 7.15 4.87
CA THR A 13 7.74 8.55 4.64
C THR A 13 6.23 8.72 4.72
N ASP A 14 5.81 9.78 5.40
CA ASP A 14 4.42 10.22 5.36
C ASP A 14 4.04 10.73 3.98
N SER A 15 2.73 10.74 3.71
CA SER A 15 2.24 11.33 2.48
C SER A 15 2.23 12.85 2.57
N SER A 16 2.59 13.50 1.47
CA SER A 16 2.69 14.96 1.42
C SER A 16 2.01 15.57 0.18
N PHE A 17 1.79 16.88 0.24
CA PHE A 17 1.35 17.65 -0.93
C PHE A 17 2.46 17.74 -1.98
N GLU A 18 3.71 17.94 -1.55
CA GLU A 18 4.88 18.02 -2.43
C GLU A 18 5.14 16.70 -3.16
N GLY A 19 4.93 15.57 -2.48
CA GLY A 19 4.99 14.24 -3.07
C GLY A 19 3.82 13.90 -3.98
N GLY A 20 2.84 14.80 -4.13
CA GLY A 20 1.69 14.64 -5.02
C GLY A 20 0.65 13.62 -4.56
N GLU A 21 0.83 13.00 -3.40
CA GLU A 21 -0.05 11.95 -2.88
C GLU A 21 -1.32 12.53 -2.24
N LEU A 22 -1.26 13.79 -1.82
CA LEU A 22 -2.38 14.51 -1.21
C LEU A 22 -2.90 15.63 -2.13
N THR A 23 -4.22 15.81 -2.18
CA THR A 23 -4.85 17.04 -2.67
C THR A 23 -4.64 18.15 -1.66
N LEU A 24 -4.82 19.42 -2.05
CA LEU A 24 -4.79 20.60 -1.15
C LEU A 24 -5.75 20.48 0.06
N THR A 25 -6.73 19.59 -0.01
CA THR A 25 -7.69 19.27 1.04
C THR A 25 -7.32 18.01 1.85
N LEU A 26 -6.06 17.58 1.81
CA LEU A 26 -5.53 16.39 2.49
C LEU A 26 -6.17 15.05 2.07
N LYS A 27 -6.89 15.01 0.95
CA LYS A 27 -7.43 13.75 0.41
C LYS A 27 -6.37 13.02 -0.39
N ARG A 28 -6.32 11.69 -0.28
CA ARG A 28 -5.37 10.88 -1.04
C ARG A 28 -5.71 10.82 -2.53
N ARG A 29 -4.71 11.01 -3.39
CA ARG A 29 -4.80 10.84 -4.85
C ARG A 29 -4.51 9.38 -5.23
N ARG A 30 -5.57 8.59 -5.33
CA ARG A 30 -5.49 7.13 -5.57
C ARG A 30 -4.59 6.73 -6.73
N ARG A 31 -4.72 7.36 -7.90
CA ARG A 31 -3.92 7.04 -9.10
C ARG A 31 -2.41 7.16 -8.81
N LEU A 32 -1.99 8.32 -8.31
CA LEU A 32 -0.58 8.56 -7.99
C LEU A 32 -0.07 7.65 -6.86
N THR A 33 -0.90 7.39 -5.85
CA THR A 33 -0.55 6.43 -4.78
C THR A 33 -0.36 5.01 -5.33
N LEU A 34 -1.26 4.55 -6.20
CA LEU A 34 -1.16 3.22 -6.81
C LEU A 34 0.08 3.12 -7.69
N ASP A 35 0.32 4.12 -8.55
CA ASP A 35 1.50 4.14 -9.42
C ASP A 35 2.79 4.07 -8.57
N LYS A 36 2.89 4.90 -7.52
CA LYS A 36 4.07 5.01 -6.65
C LYS A 36 4.34 3.76 -5.79
N TYR A 37 3.30 3.09 -5.31
CA TYR A 37 3.42 1.97 -4.36
C TYR A 37 2.99 0.63 -4.94
N SER A 38 2.80 0.55 -6.26
CA SER A 38 2.35 -0.66 -6.98
C SER A 38 3.17 -1.89 -6.61
N GLU A 39 4.50 -1.81 -6.71
CA GLU A 39 5.40 -2.91 -6.36
C GLU A 39 5.25 -3.38 -4.91
N ALA A 40 5.10 -2.44 -3.98
CA ALA A 40 4.95 -2.76 -2.56
C ALA A 40 3.60 -3.42 -2.27
N ILE A 41 2.53 -2.95 -2.94
CA ILE A 41 1.19 -3.53 -2.85
C ILE A 41 1.22 -4.94 -3.46
N ASP A 42 1.69 -5.09 -4.70
CA ASP A 42 1.73 -6.37 -5.40
C ASP A 42 2.59 -7.38 -4.64
N GLY A 43 3.76 -6.97 -4.15
CA GLY A 43 4.62 -7.81 -3.31
C GLY A 43 3.94 -8.31 -2.03
N MET A 44 3.04 -7.54 -1.41
CA MET A 44 2.26 -8.02 -0.26
C MET A 44 1.28 -9.15 -0.62
N TYR A 45 0.87 -9.25 -1.89
CA TYR A 45 -0.10 -10.25 -2.35
C TYR A 45 0.54 -11.44 -3.07
N ILE A 46 1.69 -11.27 -3.71
CA ILE A 46 2.38 -12.32 -4.49
C ILE A 46 2.90 -13.48 -3.62
N ASP A 47 3.46 -13.20 -2.43
CA ASP A 47 4.16 -14.21 -1.60
C ASP A 47 3.28 -15.34 -1.02
N GLN A 48 1.95 -15.28 -1.15
CA GLN A 48 1.04 -16.15 -0.40
C GLN A 48 0.27 -17.17 -1.24
N ASP A 49 0.34 -17.14 -2.58
CA ASP A 49 -0.29 -18.17 -3.44
C ASP A 49 0.64 -19.36 -3.76
N VAL A 50 1.91 -19.30 -3.35
CA VAL A 50 2.92 -20.32 -3.67
C VAL A 50 3.10 -21.37 -2.55
N ILE A 51 2.62 -21.11 -1.33
CA ILE A 51 2.94 -21.94 -0.14
C ILE A 51 2.01 -23.16 0.06
N PHE A 52 1.07 -23.44 -0.86
CA PHE A 52 0.23 -24.65 -0.81
C PHE A 52 0.20 -25.48 -2.11
N ARG A 53 1.30 -25.52 -2.86
CA ARG A 53 1.51 -26.54 -3.89
C ARG A 53 2.93 -27.11 -3.82
N LEU A 54 3.02 -28.23 -3.11
CA LEU A 54 3.91 -29.41 -3.26
C LEU A 54 4.38 -29.91 -1.90
#